data_AF-A0A2D5J2F0-F1
#
_entry.id   AF-A0A2D5J2F0-F1
#
_cell.length_a   1.000
_cell.length_b   1.000
_cell.length_c   1.000
_cell.angle_alpha   90.00
_cell.angle_beta   90.00
_cell.angle_gamma   90.00
#
_symmetry.space_group_name_H-M   'P 1'
#
loop_
_entity.id
_entity.type
_entity.pdbx_description
1 polymer ?
#
loop_
_entity_poly.entity_id
_entity_poly.type
_entity_poly.pdbx_seq_one_letter_code
_entity_poly.pdbx_strand_id
1 'polypeptide(L)'
;MQLLQVLRGCLGAYAAGVLLYSALIALYVWQRTPAVFSAGRNFMMGVVYGGAMALPIVLAVILLWIVLAWKKVTVTWPVALIAGAFLTGLASIPLSHNLNGVVAFALIGMLFGAVFWGTAFGRTTRVRLSFN
;
A
#
# COMPACT_ATOMS: atom_id res chain seq x y z
N MET A 1 21.93 -5.97 -2.05
CA MET A 1 21.04 -5.64 -3.18
C MET A 1 19.55 -5.86 -2.88
N GLN A 2 19.15 -6.74 -1.95
CA GLN A 2 17.73 -6.96 -1.62
C GLN A 2 17.07 -5.75 -0.94
N LEU A 3 17.82 -4.96 -0.16
CA LEU A 3 17.29 -3.72 0.44
C LEU A 3 16.79 -2.73 -0.63
N LEU A 4 17.51 -2.59 -1.74
CA LEU A 4 17.10 -1.75 -2.87
C LEU A 4 15.83 -2.28 -3.56
N GLN A 5 15.70 -3.60 -3.68
CA GLN A 5 14.47 -4.23 -4.20
C GLN A 5 13.28 -3.90 -3.31
N VAL A 6 13.44 -4.01 -1.99
CA VAL A 6 12.38 -3.70 -1.01
C VAL A 6 12.04 -2.21 -1.02
N LEU A 7 13.03 -1.33 -1.10
CA LEU A 7 12.82 0.12 -1.26
C LEU A 7 12.03 0.43 -2.54
N ARG A 8 12.36 -0.20 -3.67
CA ARG A 8 11.58 -0.09 -4.92
C ARG A 8 10.16 -0.63 -4.76
N GLY A 9 10.02 -1.74 -4.04
CA GLY A 9 8.77 -2.31 -3.57
C GLY A 9 7.89 -1.29 -2.88
N CYS A 10 8.44 -0.73 -1.80
CA CYS A 10 7.81 0.28 -0.96
C CYS A 10 7.45 1.55 -1.75
N LEU A 11 8.34 2.04 -2.62
CA LEU A 11 8.08 3.19 -3.47
C LEU A 11 6.95 2.93 -4.48
N GLY A 12 6.94 1.74 -5.10
CA GLY A 12 5.87 1.35 -6.02
C GLY A 12 4.53 1.24 -5.32
N ALA A 13 4.50 0.61 -4.14
CA ALA A 13 3.31 0.51 -3.30
C ALA A 13 2.83 1.89 -2.83
N TYR A 14 3.76 2.76 -2.41
CA TYR A 14 3.48 4.14 -2.03
C TYR A 14 2.84 4.93 -3.18
N ALA A 15 3.45 4.90 -4.37
CA ALA A 15 2.93 5.59 -5.55
C ALA A 15 1.54 5.06 -5.94
N ALA A 16 1.35 3.74 -5.95
CA ALA A 16 0.04 3.14 -6.21
C ALA A 16 -1.00 3.57 -5.17
N GLY A 17 -0.62 3.62 -3.89
CA GLY A 17 -1.47 4.09 -2.80
C GLY A 17 -1.91 5.54 -2.94
N VAL A 18 -0.95 6.42 -3.19
CA VAL A 18 -1.20 7.84 -3.43
C VAL A 18 -2.13 8.01 -4.64
N LEU A 19 -1.88 7.30 -5.74
CA LEU A 19 -2.75 7.35 -6.93
C LEU A 19 -4.17 6.84 -6.64
N LEU A 20 -4.31 5.71 -5.92
CA LEU A 20 -5.60 5.15 -5.55
C LEU A 20 -6.40 6.11 -4.66
N TYR A 21 -5.76 6.70 -3.66
CA TYR A 21 -6.38 7.65 -2.76
C TYR A 21 -6.79 8.95 -3.48
N SER A 22 -5.91 9.48 -4.34
CA SER A 22 -6.22 10.67 -5.14
C SER A 22 -7.32 10.40 -6.18
N ALA A 23 -7.37 9.21 -6.77
CA ALA A 23 -8.44 8.80 -7.68
C ALA A 23 -9.79 8.69 -6.97
N LEU A 24 -9.81 8.11 -5.75
CA LEU A 24 -11.01 8.03 -4.92
C LEU A 24 -11.55 9.42 -4.56
N ILE A 25 -10.66 10.35 -4.18
CA ILE A 25 -11.05 11.75 -3.92
C ILE A 25 -11.56 12.42 -5.18
N ALA A 26 -10.90 12.24 -6.33
CA ALA A 26 -11.33 12.82 -7.60
C ALA A 26 -12.72 12.33 -8.00
N LEU A 27 -13.00 11.02 -7.87
CA LEU A 27 -14.32 10.44 -8.13
C LEU A 27 -15.40 10.98 -7.18
N TYR A 28 -15.08 11.08 -5.88
CA TYR A 28 -16.01 11.60 -4.88
C TYR A 28 -16.35 13.09 -5.13
N VAL A 29 -15.36 13.90 -5.50
CA VAL A 29 -15.54 15.32 -5.82
C VAL A 29 -16.30 15.51 -7.13
N TRP A 30 -16.01 14.70 -8.14
CA TRP A 30 -16.70 14.75 -9.44
C TRP A 30 -18.20 14.46 -9.33
N GLN A 31 -18.59 13.51 -8.46
CA GLN A 31 -19.99 13.19 -8.19
C GLN A 31 -20.75 14.29 -7.42
N ARG A 32 -20.05 15.13 -6.64
CA ARG A 32 -20.69 16.12 -5.74
C ARG A 32 -20.56 17.57 -6.17
N THR A 33 -19.66 17.89 -7.11
CA THR A 33 -19.37 19.29 -7.48
C THR A 33 -19.04 19.42 -8.97
N PRO A 34 -19.82 20.20 -9.75
CA PRO A 34 -19.58 20.40 -11.19
C PRO A 34 -18.43 21.38 -11.52
N ALA A 35 -17.74 21.95 -10.52
CA ALA A 35 -16.71 22.96 -10.72
C ALA A 35 -15.31 22.34 -10.94
N VAL A 36 -14.87 22.28 -12.20
CA VAL A 36 -13.60 21.65 -12.65
C VAL A 36 -12.34 22.25 -12.00
N PHE A 37 -12.36 23.54 -11.63
CA PHE A 37 -11.21 24.22 -11.01
C PHE A 37 -10.95 23.82 -9.54
N SER A 38 -11.93 23.26 -8.82
CA SER A 38 -11.72 22.74 -7.47
C SER A 38 -11.09 21.33 -7.47
N ALA A 39 -11.22 20.59 -8.58
CA ALA A 39 -10.75 19.22 -8.70
C ALA A 39 -9.21 19.11 -8.63
N GLY A 40 -8.48 20.04 -9.26
CA GLY A 40 -7.00 20.04 -9.25
C GLY A 40 -6.41 20.29 -7.85
N ARG A 41 -6.97 21.25 -7.11
CA ARG A 41 -6.57 21.53 -5.71
C ARG A 41 -6.92 20.35 -4.78
N ASN A 42 -8.08 19.74 -4.97
CA ASN A 42 -8.50 18.56 -4.20
C ASN A 42 -7.66 17.32 -4.53
N PHE A 43 -7.22 17.17 -5.78
CA PHE A 43 -6.29 16.11 -6.18
C PHE A 43 -4.91 16.30 -5.53
N MET A 44 -4.36 17.52 -5.55
CA MET A 44 -3.09 17.83 -4.87
C MET A 44 -3.17 17.62 -3.36
N MET A 45 -4.26 18.04 -2.70
CA MET A 45 -4.48 17.72 -1.29
C MET A 45 -4.59 16.21 -1.07
N GLY A 46 -5.29 15.48 -1.94
CA GLY A 46 -5.34 14.03 -1.92
C GLY A 46 -3.96 13.38 -1.99
N VAL A 47 -3.08 13.89 -2.86
CA VAL A 47 -1.69 13.41 -2.94
C VAL A 47 -0.93 13.66 -1.63
N VAL A 48 -1.06 14.84 -1.04
CA VAL A 48 -0.37 15.19 0.22
C VAL A 48 -0.88 14.36 1.40
N TYR A 49 -2.19 14.28 1.60
CA TYR A 49 -2.79 13.50 2.69
C TYR A 49 -2.59 12.00 2.48
N GLY A 50 -2.76 11.50 1.26
CA GLY A 50 -2.48 10.12 0.89
C GLY A 50 -1.01 9.77 1.11
N GLY A 51 -0.10 10.69 0.77
CA GLY A 51 1.33 10.54 1.01
C GLY A 51 1.69 10.52 2.50
N ALA A 52 1.08 11.37 3.31
CA ALA A 52 1.27 11.38 4.76
C ALA A 52 0.78 10.09 5.42
N MET A 53 -0.34 9.52 4.94
CA MET A 53 -0.89 8.26 5.44
C MET A 53 -0.12 7.02 4.97
N ALA A 54 0.45 7.06 3.76
CA ALA A 54 1.20 5.93 3.20
C ALA A 54 2.61 5.81 3.81
N LEU A 55 3.20 6.90 4.30
CA LEU A 55 4.54 6.92 4.89
C LEU A 55 4.71 6.01 6.14
N PRO A 56 3.82 6.03 7.16
CA PRO A 56 3.94 5.13 8.31
C PRO A 56 3.78 3.64 7.91
N ILE A 57 2.95 3.34 6.91
CA ILE A 57 2.79 1.98 6.39
C ILE A 57 4.08 1.49 5.73
N VAL A 58 4.73 2.35 4.92
CA VAL A 58 6.03 2.05 4.31
C VAL A 58 7.10 1.79 5.36
N LEU A 59 7.16 2.62 6.41
CA LEU A 59 8.10 2.41 7.52
C LEU A 59 7.84 1.07 8.24
N ALA A 60 6.58 0.72 8.48
CA ALA A 60 6.21 -0.56 9.08
C ALA A 60 6.65 -1.74 8.20
N VAL A 61 6.47 -1.66 6.87
CA VAL A 61 6.90 -2.70 5.93
C VAL A 61 8.43 -2.86 5.92
N ILE A 62 9.18 -1.75 5.97
CA ILE A 62 10.65 -1.78 6.06
C ILE A 62 11.09 -2.45 7.36
N LEU A 63 10.51 -2.06 8.50
CA LEU A 63 10.81 -2.68 9.80
C LEU A 63 10.50 -4.18 9.80
N LEU A 64 9.34 -4.56 9.26
CA LEU A 64 8.93 -5.97 9.16
C LEU A 64 9.88 -6.75 8.26
N TRP A 65 10.33 -6.16 7.15
CA TRP A 65 11.35 -6.76 6.30
C TRP A 65 12.68 -6.96 7.02
N ILE A 66 13.17 -5.97 7.77
CA ILE A 66 14.42 -6.06 8.56
C ILE A 66 14.32 -7.24 9.53
N VAL A 67 13.22 -7.36 10.26
CA VAL A 67 13.00 -8.46 11.22
C VAL A 67 12.98 -9.82 10.52
N LEU A 68 12.31 -9.93 9.37
CA LEU A 68 12.26 -11.18 8.62
C LEU A 68 13.61 -11.55 7.98
N ALA A 69 14.39 -10.55 7.56
CA ALA A 69 15.74 -10.73 7.03
C ALA A 69 16.71 -11.23 8.13
N TRP A 70 16.58 -10.76 9.38
CA TRP A 70 17.34 -11.30 10.53
C TRP A 70 17.11 -12.79 10.71
N LYS A 71 15.85 -13.23 10.56
CA LYS A 71 15.47 -14.65 10.71
C LYS A 71 15.68 -15.48 9.45
N LYS A 72 16.22 -14.91 8.36
CA LYS A 72 16.45 -15.58 7.06
C LYS A 72 15.21 -16.31 6.53
N VAL A 73 14.02 -15.74 6.77
CA VAL A 73 12.72 -16.35 6.44
C VAL A 73 12.51 -16.33 4.93
N THR A 74 11.88 -17.39 4.41
CA THR A 74 11.41 -17.42 3.03
C THR A 74 9.99 -16.89 2.99
N VAL A 75 9.80 -15.76 2.31
CA VAL A 75 8.47 -15.18 2.08
C VAL A 75 8.01 -15.60 0.69
N THR A 76 6.72 -15.91 0.58
CA THR A 76 6.09 -16.27 -0.69
C THR A 76 5.11 -15.18 -1.11
N TRP A 77 4.83 -15.11 -2.42
CA TRP A 77 3.89 -14.13 -2.96
C TRP A 77 2.51 -14.14 -2.26
N PRO A 78 1.88 -15.30 -1.96
CA PRO A 78 0.62 -15.33 -1.22
C PRO A 78 0.72 -14.70 0.17
N VAL A 79 1.86 -14.89 0.85
CA VAL A 79 2.07 -14.32 2.20
C VAL A 79 2.14 -12.80 2.13
N ALA A 80 2.76 -12.23 1.10
CA ALA A 80 2.78 -10.78 0.92
C ALA A 80 1.39 -10.19 0.65
N LEU A 81 0.56 -10.89 -0.12
CA LEU A 81 -0.84 -10.49 -0.34
C LEU A 81 -1.67 -10.55 0.94
N ILE A 82 -1.57 -11.65 1.69
CA ILE A 82 -2.33 -11.86 2.92
C ILE A 82 -1.88 -10.86 3.98
N ALA A 83 -0.57 -10.63 4.12
CA ALA A 83 -0.04 -9.63 5.02
C ALA A 83 -0.53 -8.22 4.66
N GLY A 84 -0.55 -7.87 3.38
CA GLY A 84 -1.14 -6.63 2.89
C GLY A 84 -2.62 -6.51 3.27
N ALA A 85 -3.42 -7.52 2.93
CA ALA A 85 -4.86 -7.56 3.26
C ALA A 85 -5.12 -7.40 4.76
N PHE A 86 -4.34 -8.10 5.58
CA PHE A 86 -4.49 -8.13 7.02
C PHE A 86 -4.09 -6.80 7.66
N LEU A 87 -2.94 -6.23 7.27
CA LEU A 87 -2.47 -4.95 7.81
C LEU A 87 -3.41 -3.80 7.42
N THR A 88 -3.87 -3.75 6.16
CA THR A 88 -4.78 -2.70 5.71
C THR A 88 -6.19 -2.90 6.25
N GLY A 89 -6.67 -4.15 6.35
CA GLY A 89 -7.95 -4.49 6.98
C GLY A 89 -7.97 -4.12 8.46
N LEU A 90 -6.94 -4.47 9.24
CA LEU A 90 -6.82 -4.05 10.64
C LEU A 90 -6.75 -2.54 10.81
N ALA A 91 -5.96 -1.86 9.97
CA ALA A 91 -5.86 -0.40 9.99
C ALA A 91 -7.18 0.30 9.68
N SER A 92 -8.11 -0.38 9.00
CA SER A 92 -9.42 0.15 8.66
C SER A 92 -10.48 0.01 9.76
N ILE A 93 -10.26 -0.83 10.77
CA ILE A 93 -11.22 -1.02 11.88
C ILE A 93 -11.63 0.30 12.56
N PRO A 94 -10.70 1.22 12.91
CA PRO A 94 -11.10 2.51 13.49
C PRO A 94 -11.75 3.47 12.48
N LEU A 95 -11.61 3.21 11.17
CA LEU A 95 -12.08 4.08 10.09
C LEU A 95 -13.43 3.62 9.50
N SER A 96 -13.74 2.33 9.58
CA SER A 96 -14.96 1.75 9.02
C SER A 96 -15.86 1.19 10.11
N HIS A 97 -17.06 1.77 10.25
CA HIS A 97 -18.08 1.27 11.18
C HIS A 97 -18.82 0.02 10.66
N ASN A 98 -18.54 -0.43 9.43
CA ASN A 98 -19.23 -1.53 8.76
C ASN A 98 -18.26 -2.57 8.18
N LEU A 99 -18.64 -3.85 8.24
CA LEU A 99 -17.90 -5.00 7.68
C LEU A 99 -17.54 -4.82 6.19
N ASN A 100 -18.44 -4.23 5.40
CA ASN A 100 -18.19 -3.96 3.98
C ASN A 100 -17.00 -3.02 3.76
N GLY A 101 -16.78 -2.07 4.67
CA GLY A 101 -15.62 -1.18 4.64
C GLY A 101 -14.35 -1.97 4.89
N VAL A 102 -14.32 -2.80 5.95
CA VAL A 102 -13.17 -3.66 6.27
C VAL A 102 -12.78 -4.57 5.10
N VAL A 103 -13.78 -5.18 4.44
CA VAL A 103 -13.54 -6.02 3.26
C VAL A 103 -12.97 -5.22 2.10
N ALA A 104 -13.50 -4.03 1.82
CA ALA A 104 -12.96 -3.15 0.78
C ALA A 104 -11.50 -2.75 1.06
N PHE A 105 -11.18 -2.39 2.30
CA PHE A 105 -9.80 -2.08 2.71
C PHE A 105 -8.88 -3.29 2.65
N ALA A 106 -9.37 -4.50 2.96
CA ALA A 106 -8.60 -5.73 2.81
C ALA A 106 -8.27 -6.02 1.33
N LEU A 107 -9.22 -5.80 0.40
CA LEU A 107 -8.98 -5.94 -1.04
C LEU A 107 -7.96 -4.91 -1.55
N ILE A 108 -8.04 -3.67 -1.08
CA ILE A 108 -7.03 -2.63 -1.38
C ILE A 108 -5.67 -3.05 -0.82
N GLY A 109 -5.62 -3.64 0.38
CA GLY A 109 -4.42 -4.20 0.98
C GLY A 109 -3.79 -5.34 0.17
N MET A 110 -4.61 -6.22 -0.42
CA MET A 110 -4.14 -7.26 -1.34
C MET A 110 -3.52 -6.65 -2.60
N LEU A 111 -4.16 -5.65 -3.21
CA LEU A 111 -3.62 -4.92 -4.36
C LEU A 111 -2.28 -4.27 -4.01
N PHE A 112 -2.17 -3.66 -2.83
CA PHE A 112 -0.93 -3.11 -2.31
C PHE A 112 0.18 -4.16 -2.19
N GLY A 113 -0.13 -5.32 -1.60
CA GLY A 113 0.80 -6.44 -1.50
C GLY A 113 1.24 -6.95 -2.87
N ALA A 114 0.32 -6.98 -3.85
CA ALA A 114 0.61 -7.39 -5.21
C ALA A 114 1.55 -6.42 -5.92
N VAL A 115 1.28 -5.11 -5.82
CA VAL A 115 2.11 -4.05 -6.38
C VAL A 115 3.49 -4.07 -5.73
N PHE A 116 3.57 -4.10 -4.40
CA PHE A 116 4.83 -4.18 -3.66
C PHE A 116 5.67 -5.36 -4.16
N TRP A 117 5.07 -6.54 -4.27
CA TRP A 117 5.80 -7.71 -4.71
C TRP A 117 6.24 -7.62 -6.17
N GLY A 118 5.35 -7.17 -7.05
CA GLY A 118 5.65 -7.01 -8.47
C GLY A 118 6.79 -6.02 -8.71
N THR A 119 6.87 -4.95 -7.93
CA THR A 119 7.93 -3.94 -8.04
C THR A 119 9.22 -4.34 -7.32
N ALA A 120 9.14 -5.07 -6.21
CA ALA A 120 10.32 -5.53 -5.46
C ALA A 120 10.99 -6.76 -6.09
N PHE A 121 10.20 -7.79 -6.37
CA PHE A 121 10.69 -9.14 -6.69
C PHE A 121 10.26 -9.63 -8.08
N GLY A 122 9.48 -8.84 -8.82
CA GLY A 122 9.05 -9.16 -10.17
C GLY A 122 8.16 -10.41 -10.21
N ARG A 123 8.53 -11.38 -11.04
CA ARG A 123 7.80 -12.64 -11.25
C ARG A 123 8.18 -13.77 -10.27
N THR A 124 9.10 -13.50 -9.35
CA THR A 124 9.60 -14.53 -8.42
C THR A 124 8.51 -14.88 -7.41
N THR A 125 8.16 -16.15 -7.23
CA THR A 125 7.06 -16.54 -6.31
C THR A 125 7.51 -16.75 -4.86
N ARG A 126 8.81 -16.92 -4.63
CA ARG A 126 9.42 -17.10 -3.30
C ARG A 126 10.76 -16.38 -3.23
N VAL A 127 10.99 -15.67 -2.14
CA VAL A 127 12.24 -14.96 -1.89
C VAL A 127 12.70 -15.27 -0.47
N ARG A 128 13.94 -15.72 -0.34
CA ARG A 128 14.61 -15.81 0.96
C ARG A 128 15.16 -14.43 1.31
N LEU A 129 14.72 -13.89 2.44
CA LEU A 129 15.14 -12.57 2.88
C LEU A 129 16.54 -12.63 3.52
N SER A 130 17.41 -11.73 3.11
CA SER A 130 18.77 -11.58 3.61
C SER A 130 19.21 -10.12 3.52
N PHE A 131 20.29 -9.76 4.22
CA PHE A 131 20.88 -8.42 4.14
C PHE A 131 21.75 -8.19 2.91
N ASN A 132 21.97 -9.22 2.08
CA ASN A 132 22.91 -9.18 0.97
C ASN A 132 22.45 -8.33 -0.22
#